data_AF-A0A1V6HQN7-F1
#
_entry.id   AF-A0A1V6HQN7-F1
#
_cell.length_a   1.000
_cell.length_b   1.000
_cell.length_c   1.000
_cell.angle_alpha   90.00
_cell.angle_beta   90.00
_cell.angle_gamma   90.00
#
_symmetry.space_group_name_H-M   'P 1'
#
loop_
_entity.id
_entity.type
_entity.pdbx_description
1 polymer ?
#
loop_
_entity_poly.entity_id
_entity_poly.type
_entity_poly.pdbx_seq_one_letter_code
_entity_poly.pdbx_strand_id
1 'polypeptide(L)'
;MGQPKGKTGNPSGRPKGSPNKVTSNMRQWIDNFLQEKFPELQKGFEKLDHYQKWVIVEKLLQYTIPKMQAVSVEALVEAEMNSLADLLMKAPEEAIDRIIEKLVQNEDED
;
A
#
# COMPACT_ATOMS: atom_id res chain seq x y z
N MET A 1 -6.65 39.52 -23.56
CA MET A 1 -5.49 39.15 -24.41
C MET A 1 -5.02 37.76 -24.02
N GLY A 2 -4.89 36.84 -24.97
CA GLY A 2 -4.32 35.51 -24.73
C GLY A 2 -2.80 35.59 -24.51
N GLN A 3 -2.23 34.60 -23.83
CA GLN A 3 -0.79 34.58 -23.60
C GLN A 3 -0.01 34.45 -24.93
N PRO A 4 1.15 35.13 -25.07
CA PRO A 4 1.92 35.07 -26.29
C PRO A 4 2.43 33.65 -26.56
N LYS A 5 2.47 33.27 -27.83
CA LYS A 5 2.91 31.93 -28.28
C LYS A 5 4.30 31.62 -27.70
N GLY A 6 4.41 30.53 -26.95
CA GLY A 6 5.65 30.11 -26.29
C GLY A 6 5.84 30.61 -24.85
N LYS A 7 4.95 31.44 -24.31
CA LYS A 7 4.90 31.73 -22.86
C LYS A 7 3.67 31.10 -22.24
N THR A 8 3.91 30.11 -21.38
CA THR A 8 2.91 29.53 -20.49
C THR A 8 2.91 30.28 -19.16
N GLY A 9 1.72 30.60 -18.64
CA GLY A 9 1.52 31.17 -17.30
C GLY A 9 1.83 30.21 -16.16
N ASN A 10 2.12 28.95 -16.48
CA ASN A 10 2.65 27.98 -15.54
C ASN A 10 3.91 27.30 -16.14
N PRO A 11 5.08 27.95 -16.05
CA PRO A 11 6.34 27.44 -16.58
C PRO A 11 6.79 26.12 -15.94
N SER A 12 6.38 25.86 -14.70
CA SER A 12 6.75 24.68 -13.91
C SER A 12 5.76 23.52 -14.07
N GLY A 13 4.71 23.70 -14.88
CA GLY A 13 3.68 22.70 -15.08
C GLY A 13 2.88 22.38 -13.81
N ARG A 14 2.02 21.37 -13.90
CA ARG A 14 1.29 20.89 -12.72
C ARG A 14 2.24 20.10 -11.83
N PRO A 15 2.30 20.35 -10.50
CA PRO A 15 3.20 19.62 -9.61
C PRO A 15 2.96 18.11 -9.68
N LYS A 16 4.05 17.33 -9.76
CA LYS A 16 4.00 15.86 -9.77
C LYS A 16 3.31 15.37 -8.49
N GLY A 17 2.28 14.53 -8.64
CA GLY A 17 1.48 14.03 -7.51
C GLY A 17 0.21 14.85 -7.19
N SER A 18 -0.05 15.96 -7.90
CA SER A 18 -1.30 16.71 -7.70
C SER A 18 -2.53 15.85 -8.07
N PRO A 19 -3.43 15.52 -7.13
CA PRO A 19 -4.58 14.64 -7.39
C PRO A 19 -5.52 15.25 -8.42
N ASN A 20 -6.09 14.43 -9.30
CA ASN A 20 -6.97 14.90 -10.38
C ASN A 20 -8.24 15.56 -9.82
N LYS A 21 -8.57 16.78 -10.28
CA LYS A 21 -9.70 17.56 -9.76
C LYS A 21 -11.02 16.78 -9.87
N VAL A 22 -11.22 16.05 -10.96
CA VAL A 22 -12.40 15.19 -11.18
C VAL A 22 -12.45 14.04 -10.15
N THR A 23 -11.31 13.39 -9.88
CA THR A 23 -11.21 12.32 -8.87
C THR A 23 -11.47 12.85 -7.46
N SER A 24 -10.98 14.05 -7.14
CA SER A 24 -11.26 14.72 -5.87
C SER A 24 -12.75 15.01 -5.68
N ASN A 25 -13.41 15.52 -6.71
CA ASN A 25 -14.85 15.81 -6.67
C ASN A 25 -15.68 14.53 -6.52
N MET A 26 -15.29 13.44 -7.19
CA MET A 26 -15.98 12.16 -7.08
C MET A 26 -15.83 11.56 -5.68
N ARG A 27 -14.64 11.60 -5.08
CA ARG A 27 -14.42 11.14 -3.70
C ARG A 27 -15.29 11.94 -2.72
N GLN A 28 -15.27 13.26 -2.83
CA GLN A 28 -16.09 14.13 -1.99
C GLN A 28 -17.59 13.87 -2.16
N TRP A 29 -18.04 13.59 -3.38
CA TRP A 29 -19.42 13.22 -3.64
C TRP A 29 -19.79 11.88 -2.98
N ILE A 30 -18.92 10.86 -3.08
CA ILE A 30 -19.12 9.56 -2.41
C ILE A 30 -19.17 9.74 -0.88
N ASP A 31 -18.25 10.53 -0.32
CA ASP A 31 -18.20 10.79 1.13
C ASP A 31 -19.50 11.46 1.60
N ASN A 32 -19.96 12.48 0.89
CA ASN A 32 -21.22 13.17 1.20
C ASN A 32 -22.43 12.24 1.10
N PHE A 33 -22.50 11.43 0.03
CA PHE A 33 -23.57 10.45 -0.16
C PHE A 33 -23.60 9.42 0.96
N LEU A 34 -22.44 8.88 1.35
CA LEU A 34 -22.33 7.92 2.44
C LEU A 34 -22.76 8.54 3.78
N GLN A 35 -22.33 9.78 4.06
CA GLN A 35 -22.75 10.51 5.26
C GLN A 35 -24.27 10.74 5.30
N GLU A 36 -24.88 11.08 4.16
CA GLU A 36 -26.32 11.28 4.06
C GLU A 36 -27.11 9.97 4.30
N LYS A 37 -26.60 8.84 3.78
CA LYS A 37 -27.27 7.54 3.90
C LYS A 37 -26.98 6.79 5.20
N PHE A 38 -25.93 7.18 5.93
CA PHE A 38 -25.53 6.51 7.17
C PHE A 38 -26.66 6.39 8.20
N PRO A 39 -27.47 7.43 8.49
CA PRO A 39 -28.58 7.35 9.44
C PRO A 39 -29.68 6.37 9.01
N GLU A 40 -29.94 6.26 7.70
CA GLU A 40 -30.90 5.32 7.14
C GLU A 40 -30.41 3.87 7.29
N LEU A 41 -29.13 3.63 6.99
CA LEU A 41 -28.48 2.33 7.15
C LEU A 41 -28.49 1.88 8.62
N GLN A 42 -28.23 2.80 9.56
CA GLN A 42 -28.28 2.50 10.99
C GLN A 42 -29.68 2.09 11.45
N LYS A 43 -30.73 2.77 10.97
CA LYS A 43 -32.13 2.35 11.24
C LYS A 43 -32.48 1.02 10.59
N GLY A 44 -31.94 0.77 9.40
CA GLY A 44 -32.09 -0.50 8.69
C GLY A 44 -31.42 -1.66 9.43
N PHE A 45 -30.27 -1.41 10.06
CA PHE A 45 -29.53 -2.40 10.83
C PHE A 45 -30.39 -3.05 11.90
N GLU A 46 -31.19 -2.26 12.64
CA GLU A 46 -32.04 -2.80 13.70
C GLU A 46 -33.14 -3.74 13.21
N LYS A 47 -33.54 -3.60 11.94
CA LYS A 47 -34.57 -4.43 11.30
C LYS A 47 -34.03 -5.72 10.68
N LEU A 48 -32.71 -5.91 10.67
CA LEU A 48 -32.09 -7.11 10.14
C LEU A 48 -32.30 -8.32 11.06
N ASP A 49 -32.22 -9.52 10.48
CA ASP A 49 -32.19 -10.74 11.28
C ASP A 49 -30.89 -10.84 12.11
N HIS A 50 -30.95 -11.56 13.23
CA HIS A 50 -29.84 -11.70 14.17
C HIS A 50 -28.55 -12.13 13.51
N TYR A 51 -28.60 -13.12 12.60
CA TYR A 51 -27.41 -13.59 11.91
C TYR A 51 -26.80 -12.51 11.01
N GLN A 52 -27.63 -11.76 10.29
CA GLN A 52 -27.18 -10.68 9.42
C GLN A 52 -26.50 -9.56 10.20
N LYS A 53 -27.03 -9.21 11.38
CA LYS A 53 -26.40 -8.24 12.30
C LYS A 53 -24.98 -8.68 12.65
N TRP A 54 -24.80 -9.94 13.06
CA TRP A 54 -23.49 -10.49 13.42
C TRP A 54 -22.50 -10.51 12.26
N VAL A 55 -22.93 -10.87 11.05
CA VAL A 55 -22.06 -10.87 9.86
C VAL A 55 -21.58 -9.45 9.52
N ILE A 56 -22.45 -8.45 9.61
CA ILE A 56 -22.06 -7.05 9.37
C ILE A 56 -21.07 -6.58 10.44
N VAL A 57 -21.34 -6.89 11.72
CA VAL A 57 -20.42 -6.56 12.82
C VAL A 57 -19.05 -7.19 12.60
N GLU A 58 -18.99 -8.48 12.24
CA GLU A 58 -17.74 -9.17 11.93
C GLU A 58 -16.93 -8.47 10.82
N LYS A 59 -17.61 -8.00 9.76
CA LYS A 59 -16.98 -7.25 8.68
C LYS A 59 -16.45 -5.88 9.14
N LEU A 60 -17.18 -5.18 10.00
CA LEU A 60 -16.77 -3.89 10.55
C LEU A 60 -15.60 -4.02 11.52
N LEU A 61 -15.53 -5.12 12.29
CA LEU A 61 -14.43 -5.39 13.23
C LEU A 61 -13.06 -5.45 12.54
N GLN A 62 -13.01 -5.81 11.24
CA GLN A 62 -11.77 -5.85 10.46
C GLN A 62 -11.10 -4.49 10.29
N TYR A 63 -11.85 -3.41 10.48
CA TYR A 63 -11.37 -2.03 10.36
C TYR A 63 -11.05 -1.38 11.71
N THR A 64 -11.49 -1.98 12.83
CA THR A 64 -11.25 -1.46 14.18
C THR A 64 -10.23 -2.28 14.96
N ILE A 65 -10.13 -3.58 14.68
CA ILE A 65 -9.16 -4.48 15.30
C ILE A 65 -8.05 -4.78 14.29
N PRO A 66 -6.77 -4.55 14.63
CA PRO A 66 -5.66 -4.98 13.81
C PRO A 66 -5.74 -6.49 13.58
N LYS A 67 -6.06 -6.92 12.35
CA LYS A 67 -5.87 -8.31 11.95
C LYS A 67 -4.38 -8.53 11.67
N MET A 68 -3.85 -9.64 12.17
CA MET A 68 -2.53 -10.11 11.77
C MET A 68 -2.59 -10.31 10.25
N GLN A 69 -1.93 -9.44 9.49
CA GLN A 69 -1.88 -9.59 8.05
C GLN A 69 -1.10 -10.87 7.75
N ALA A 70 -1.58 -11.66 6.79
CA ALA A 70 -0.77 -12.72 6.23
C ALA A 70 0.50 -12.04 5.68
N VAL A 71 1.67 -12.44 6.17
CA VAL A 71 2.94 -11.94 5.64
C VAL A 71 2.97 -12.34 4.18
N SER A 72 3.06 -11.36 3.28
CA SER A 72 3.13 -11.65 1.85
C SER A 72 4.46 -12.35 1.55
N VAL A 73 4.51 -13.12 0.47
CA VAL A 73 5.75 -13.81 0.06
C VAL A 73 6.86 -12.79 -0.19
N GLU A 74 6.51 -11.64 -0.75
CA GLU A 74 7.44 -10.53 -1.00
C GLU A 74 8.01 -9.97 0.30
N ALA A 75 7.17 -9.80 1.33
CA ALA A 75 7.61 -9.31 2.64
C ALA A 75 8.51 -10.32 3.38
N LEU A 76 8.29 -11.64 3.20
CA LEU A 76 9.18 -12.67 3.70
C LEU A 76 10.55 -12.62 3.02
N VAL A 77 10.57 -12.57 1.69
CA VAL A 77 11.81 -12.50 0.91
C VAL A 77 12.60 -11.23 1.25
N GLU A 78 11.94 -10.08 1.40
CA GLU A 78 12.58 -8.83 1.80
C GLU A 78 13.18 -8.92 3.21
N ALA A 79 12.47 -9.54 4.16
CA ALA A 79 12.98 -9.75 5.51
C ALA A 79 14.21 -10.68 5.52
N GLU A 80 14.19 -11.77 4.74
CA GLU A 80 15.33 -12.68 4.61
C GLU A 80 16.53 -12.00 3.94
N MET A 81 16.31 -11.24 2.87
CA MET A 81 17.36 -10.47 2.19
C MET A 81 18.02 -9.44 3.12
N ASN A 82 17.21 -8.72 3.90
CA ASN A 82 17.72 -7.75 4.88
C ASN A 82 18.54 -8.45 5.98
N SER A 83 18.06 -9.59 6.49
CA SER A 83 18.82 -10.39 7.46
C SER A 83 20.15 -10.90 6.88
N LEU A 84 20.17 -11.31 5.61
CA LEU A 84 21.39 -11.75 4.95
C LEU A 84 22.39 -10.60 4.78
N ALA A 85 21.93 -9.43 4.36
CA ALA A 85 22.77 -8.24 4.23
C ALA A 85 23.43 -7.84 5.55
N ASP A 86 22.68 -7.88 6.66
CA ASP A 86 23.19 -7.59 7.99
C ASP A 86 24.27 -8.59 8.45
N LEU A 87 24.12 -9.87 8.11
CA LEU A 87 25.10 -10.90 8.41
C LEU A 87 26.37 -10.72 7.58
N LEU A 88 26.24 -10.37 6.30
CA LEU A 88 27.39 -10.10 5.43
C LEU A 88 28.19 -8.87 5.89
N MET A 89 27.53 -7.82 6.37
CA MET A 89 28.22 -6.65 6.92
C MET A 89 29.00 -6.94 8.22
N LYS A 90 28.56 -7.94 9.00
CA LYS A 90 29.21 -8.34 10.26
C LYS A 90 30.18 -9.50 10.08
N ALA A 91 30.23 -10.11 8.89
CA ALA A 91 31.09 -11.23 8.60
C ALA A 91 32.55 -10.78 8.50
N PRO A 92 33.51 -11.62 8.94
CA PRO A 92 34.93 -11.37 8.71
C PRO A 92 35.25 -11.47 7.21
N GLU A 93 36.18 -10.65 6.74
CA GLU A 93 36.55 -10.52 5.32
C GLU A 93 36.97 -11.88 4.71
N GLU A 94 37.72 -12.68 5.46
CA GLU A 94 38.12 -14.06 5.09
C GLU A 94 36.93 -14.99 4.81
N ALA A 95 35.79 -14.79 5.49
CA ALA A 95 34.59 -15.57 5.24
C ALA A 95 33.86 -15.08 3.99
N ILE A 96 33.89 -13.77 3.72
CA ILE A 96 33.32 -13.16 2.51
C ILE A 96 34.07 -13.66 1.27
N ASP A 97 35.39 -13.68 1.31
CA ASP A 97 36.24 -14.16 0.20
C ASP A 97 35.94 -15.62 -0.15
N ARG A 98 35.81 -16.49 0.87
CA ARG A 98 35.44 -17.90 0.67
C ARG A 98 34.04 -18.08 0.09
N ILE A 99 33.11 -17.18 0.41
CA ILE A 99 31.76 -17.20 -0.16
C ILE A 99 31.83 -16.81 -1.64
N ILE A 100 32.61 -15.78 -1.99
CA ILE A 100 32.81 -15.34 -3.37
C ILE A 100 33.44 -16.47 -4.20
N GLU A 101 34.50 -17.11 -3.71
CA GLU A 101 35.14 -18.24 -4.41
C GLU A 101 34.16 -19.37 -4.72
N LYS A 102 33.29 -19.71 -3.77
CA LYS A 102 32.27 -20.75 -3.97
C LYS A 102 31.17 -20.35 -4.94
N LEU A 103 30.79 -19.07 -4.99
CA LEU A 103 29.78 -18.59 -5.94
C LEU A 103 30.30 -18.63 -7.37
N VAL A 104 31.55 -18.21 -7.58
CA VAL A 104 32.21 -18.26 -8.90
C VAL A 104 32.36 -19.70 -9.38
N GLN A 105 32.76 -20.63 -8.51
CA GLN A 105 32.87 -22.05 -8.86
C GLN A 105 31.54 -22.70 -9.27
N ASN A 106 30.42 -22.24 -8.71
CA ASN A 106 29.10 -22.76 -9.07
C ASN A 106 28.55 -22.16 -10.37
N GLU A 107 28.94 -20.93 -10.75
CA GLU A 107 28.55 -20.32 -12.04
C GLU A 107 29.33 -20.91 -13.23
N ASP A 108 30.50 -21.49 -12.99
CA ASP A 108 31.32 -22.15 -14.02
C ASP A 108 30.91 -23.62 -14.28
N GLU A 109 30.02 -24.20 -13.48
CA GLU A 109 29.54 -25.59 -13.60
C GLU A 109 28.19 -25.76 -14.33
N ASP A 110 27.50 -24.65 -14.68
CA ASP A 110 26.25 -24.60 -15.48
C ASP A 110 26.50 -24.12 -16.93
#